data_AF-A0A2D4TKT4-F1
#
_entry.id   AF-A0A2D4TKT4-F1
#
_cell.length_a   1.000
_cell.length_b   1.000
_cell.length_c   1.000
_cell.angle_alpha   90.00
_cell.angle_beta   90.00
_cell.angle_gamma   90.00
#
_symmetry.space_group_name_H-M   'P 1'
#
loop_
_entity.id
_entity.type
_entity.pdbx_description
1 polymer ?
#
loop_
_entity_poly.entity_id
_entity_poly.type
_entity_poly.pdbx_seq_one_letter_code
_entity_poly.pdbx_strand_id
1 'polypeptide(L)'
;MKKFINHIDNVLDESLQGFCKAHSELVEYQSQPRFVFRKGGPISGKVALVSGGGSGHEPLHAGLVGQGMLHAACPGEVFTSPTPDQM
;
A
#
# COMPACT_ATOMS: atom_id res chain seq x y z
N MET A 1 -26.78 7.44 1.54
CA MET A 1 -25.40 6.90 1.64
C MET A 1 -24.97 6.45 0.23
N LYS A 2 -23.81 6.89 -0.27
CA LYS A 2 -23.34 6.60 -1.66
C LYS A 2 -22.03 5.79 -1.73
N LYS A 3 -21.44 5.42 -0.58
CA LYS A 3 -20.16 4.72 -0.48
C LYS A 3 -20.37 3.36 0.19
N PHE A 4 -19.71 2.32 -0.32
CA PHE A 4 -19.65 1.00 0.32
C PHE A 4 -18.46 0.98 1.27
N ILE A 5 -18.70 1.40 2.50
CA ILE A 5 -17.70 1.43 3.57
C ILE A 5 -18.36 0.98 4.87
N ASN A 6 -17.57 0.38 5.76
CA ASN A 6 -18.00 0.10 7.12
C ASN A 6 -17.84 1.38 7.96
N HIS A 7 -16.82 1.44 8.81
CA HIS A 7 -16.45 2.66 9.54
C HIS A 7 -15.46 3.50 8.75
N ILE A 8 -15.61 4.84 8.79
CA ILE A 8 -14.77 5.79 8.05
C ILE A 8 -13.29 5.63 8.41
N ASP A 9 -13.00 5.45 9.69
CA ASP A 9 -11.64 5.31 10.21
C ASP A 9 -10.96 4.01 9.74
N ASN A 10 -11.75 3.01 9.32
CA ASN A 10 -11.25 1.70 8.92
C ASN A 10 -11.10 1.55 7.41
N VAL A 11 -11.59 2.51 6.61
CA VAL A 11 -11.69 2.35 5.13
C VAL A 11 -10.36 2.00 4.51
N LEU A 12 -9.29 2.65 4.97
CA LEU A 12 -7.95 2.44 4.43
C LEU A 12 -7.37 1.07 4.82
N ASP A 13 -7.47 0.68 6.08
CA ASP A 13 -6.96 -0.62 6.52
C ASP A 13 -7.75 -1.78 5.91
N GLU A 14 -9.08 -1.67 5.85
CA GLU A 14 -9.93 -2.68 5.22
C GLU A 14 -9.63 -2.83 3.72
N SER A 15 -9.41 -1.72 3.00
CA SER A 15 -9.10 -1.75 1.57
C SER A 15 -7.72 -2.38 1.29
N LEU A 16 -6.68 -2.02 2.07
CA LEU A 16 -5.33 -2.57 1.91
C LEU A 16 -5.26 -4.04 2.31
N GLN A 17 -5.95 -4.44 3.38
CA GLN A 17 -6.08 -5.84 3.76
C GLN A 17 -6.80 -6.64 2.67
N GLY A 18 -7.89 -6.11 2.10
CA GLY A 18 -8.60 -6.73 1.00
C GLY A 18 -7.72 -6.90 -0.24
N PHE A 19 -7.02 -5.83 -0.64
CA PHE A 19 -6.06 -5.85 -1.75
C PHE A 19 -4.96 -6.90 -1.55
N CYS A 20 -4.31 -6.92 -0.38
CA CYS A 20 -3.23 -7.87 -0.13
C CYS A 20 -3.71 -9.32 0.00
N LYS A 21 -4.95 -9.54 0.48
CA LYS A 21 -5.57 -10.88 0.44
C LYS A 21 -5.87 -11.33 -0.99
N ALA A 22 -6.37 -10.43 -1.84
CA ALA A 22 -6.67 -10.73 -3.24
C ALA A 22 -5.39 -10.98 -4.09
N HIS A 23 -4.27 -10.38 -3.70
CA HIS A 23 -2.98 -10.48 -4.40
C HIS A 23 -1.89 -11.10 -3.51
N SER A 24 -2.25 -12.09 -2.69
CA SER A 24 -1.40 -12.67 -1.64
C SER A 24 -0.15 -13.40 -2.15
N GLU A 25 -0.03 -13.62 -3.47
CA GLU A 25 1.18 -14.14 -4.11
C GLU A 25 2.17 -13.05 -4.56
N LEU A 26 1.75 -11.78 -4.54
CA LEU A 26 2.51 -10.66 -5.08
C LEU A 26 2.91 -9.64 -4.01
N VAL A 27 2.04 -9.39 -3.04
CA VAL A 27 2.21 -8.30 -2.07
C VAL A 27 1.83 -8.71 -0.65
N GLU A 28 2.41 -8.00 0.31
CA GLU A 28 2.17 -8.12 1.74
C GLU A 28 1.85 -6.74 2.35
N TYR A 29 1.11 -6.73 3.46
CA TYR A 29 0.69 -5.52 4.16
C TYR A 29 1.30 -5.44 5.56
N GLN A 30 2.00 -4.33 5.85
CA GLN A 30 2.37 -3.95 7.22
C GLN A 30 1.40 -2.87 7.71
N SER A 31 0.79 -3.08 8.87
CA SER A 31 -0.20 -2.15 9.43
C SER A 31 0.40 -1.04 10.30
N GLN A 32 1.60 -1.24 10.86
CA GLN A 32 2.29 -0.24 11.70
C GLN A 32 3.82 -0.27 11.49
N PRO A 33 4.42 0.75 10.84
CA PRO A 33 3.73 1.79 10.06
C PRO A 33 3.04 1.20 8.81
N ARG A 34 2.08 1.92 8.24
CA ARG A 34 1.26 1.43 7.12
C ARG A 34 2.04 1.38 5.81
N PHE A 35 2.27 0.21 5.22
CA PHE A 35 2.78 0.12 3.84
C PHE A 35 2.50 -1.24 3.18
N VAL A 36 2.50 -1.24 1.85
CA VAL A 36 2.40 -2.44 1.01
C VAL A 36 3.73 -2.69 0.35
N PHE A 37 4.22 -3.92 0.37
CA PHE A 37 5.52 -4.28 -0.20
C PHE A 37 5.44 -5.58 -0.97
N ARG A 38 6.38 -5.80 -1.89
CA ARG A 38 6.43 -7.03 -2.69
C ARG A 38 6.64 -8.24 -1.77
N LYS A 39 5.97 -9.34 -2.08
CA LYS A 39 6.15 -10.61 -1.37
C LYS A 39 7.60 -11.10 -1.48
N GLY A 40 8.14 -11.60 -0.38
CA GLY A 40 9.53 -12.08 -0.31
C GLY A 40 10.59 -10.99 -0.12
N GLY A 41 10.20 -9.77 0.26
CA GLY A 41 11.08 -8.78 0.89
C GLY A 41 12.18 -8.18 -0.01
N PRO A 42 13.27 -7.62 0.55
CA PRO A 42 14.40 -7.04 -0.21
C PRO A 42 15.09 -8.04 -1.17
N ILE A 43 15.59 -7.56 -2.32
CA ILE A 43 16.43 -8.36 -3.23
C ILE A 43 17.87 -7.83 -3.14
N SER A 44 18.79 -8.67 -2.67
CA SER A 44 20.20 -8.30 -2.60
C SER A 44 20.74 -7.90 -3.98
N GLY A 45 21.51 -6.82 -4.03
CA GLY A 45 22.12 -6.30 -5.25
C GLY A 45 21.17 -5.54 -6.19
N LYS A 46 19.91 -5.30 -5.81
CA LYS A 46 18.97 -4.47 -6.57
C LYS A 46 18.63 -3.18 -5.84
N VAL A 47 18.51 -2.08 -6.60
CA VAL A 47 17.99 -0.81 -6.09
C VAL A 47 16.49 -0.96 -5.84
N ALA A 48 16.03 -0.61 -4.63
CA ALA A 48 14.62 -0.57 -4.30
C ALA A 48 14.00 0.76 -4.78
N LEU A 49 12.86 0.67 -5.48
CA LEU A 49 12.05 1.82 -5.84
C LEU A 49 10.86 1.89 -4.88
N VAL A 50 10.71 3.00 -4.17
CA VAL A 50 9.62 3.24 -3.22
C VAL A 50 8.86 4.48 -3.66
N SER A 51 7.53 4.43 -3.54
CA SER A 51 6.67 5.59 -3.77
C SER A 51 5.54 5.61 -2.74
N GLY A 52 4.69 6.63 -2.78
CA GLY A 52 3.67 6.82 -1.78
C GLY A 52 2.93 8.13 -1.99
N GLY A 53 1.80 8.26 -1.32
CA GLY A 53 0.89 9.39 -1.48
C GLY A 53 -0.43 9.13 -0.75
N GLY A 54 -1.34 10.09 -0.83
CA GLY A 54 -2.66 9.93 -0.22
C GLY A 54 -3.50 8.86 -0.93
N SER A 55 -4.26 8.11 -0.14
CA SER A 55 -5.21 7.12 -0.65
C SER A 55 -6.39 7.76 -1.39
N GLY A 56 -7.12 6.94 -2.16
CA GLY A 56 -8.21 7.41 -3.04
C GLY A 56 -7.77 7.59 -4.50
N HIS A 57 -6.55 7.19 -4.85
CA HIS A 57 -6.01 7.17 -6.21
C HIS A 57 -5.72 5.75 -6.72
N GLU A 58 -6.30 4.72 -6.08
CA GLU A 58 -6.12 3.32 -6.47
C GLU A 58 -6.38 3.16 -7.98
N PRO A 59 -5.48 2.50 -8.75
CA PRO A 59 -4.43 1.59 -8.28
C PRO A 59 -3.11 2.25 -7.84
N LEU A 60 -2.96 3.56 -7.96
CA LEU A 60 -1.74 4.26 -7.56
C LEU A 60 -1.70 4.43 -6.01
N HIS A 61 -0.64 4.04 -5.30
CA HIS A 61 0.61 3.40 -5.75
C HIS A 61 0.67 1.88 -5.51
N ALA A 62 -0.16 1.33 -4.60
CA ALA A 62 -0.06 -0.05 -4.14
C ALA A 62 -0.21 -1.10 -5.27
N GLY A 63 -1.01 -0.80 -6.29
CA GLY A 63 -1.18 -1.66 -7.47
C GLY A 63 0.05 -1.72 -8.39
N LEU A 64 1.07 -0.89 -8.15
CA LEU A 64 2.35 -0.89 -8.88
C LEU A 64 3.48 -1.57 -8.08
N VAL A 65 3.18 -2.20 -6.94
CA VAL A 65 4.15 -2.96 -6.16
C VAL A 65 4.31 -4.34 -6.77
N GLY A 66 5.52 -4.68 -7.20
CA GLY A 66 5.81 -5.95 -7.86
C GLY A 66 7.10 -5.96 -8.67
N GLN A 67 7.42 -7.12 -9.24
CA GLN A 67 8.62 -7.28 -10.07
C GLN A 67 8.59 -6.36 -11.29
N GLY A 68 9.66 -5.57 -11.46
CA GLY A 68 9.80 -4.64 -12.58
C GLY A 68 9.19 -3.25 -12.32
N MET A 69 8.58 -3.02 -11.16
CA MET A 69 8.03 -1.72 -10.74
C MET A 69 8.48 -1.37 -9.31
N LEU A 70 7.55 -1.02 -8.41
CA LEU A 70 7.87 -0.60 -7.04
C LEU A 70 8.18 -1.80 -6.15
N HIS A 71 9.12 -1.60 -5.24
CA HIS A 71 9.41 -2.52 -4.15
C HIS A 71 8.40 -2.39 -3.01
N ALA A 72 7.98 -1.15 -2.73
CA ALA A 72 6.98 -0.82 -1.73
C ALA A 72 6.21 0.46 -2.09
N ALA A 73 5.01 0.60 -1.53
CA ALA A 73 4.18 1.78 -1.58
C ALA A 73 3.70 2.15 -0.18
N CYS A 74 3.80 3.43 0.18
CA CYS A 74 3.35 3.97 1.48
C CYS A 74 2.06 4.80 1.28
N PRO A 75 0.87 4.21 1.50
CA PRO A 75 -0.39 4.92 1.41
C PRO A 75 -0.63 5.75 2.68
N GLY A 76 -0.75 7.07 2.53
CA GLY A 76 -1.24 7.95 3.57
C GLY A 76 -2.77 7.92 3.67
N GLU A 77 -3.34 8.73 4.55
CA GLU A 77 -4.79 8.89 4.65
C GLU A 77 -5.40 9.36 3.31
N VAL A 78 -6.73 9.28 3.19
CA VAL A 78 -7.42 9.69 1.95
C VAL A 78 -7.05 11.13 1.60
N PHE A 79 -6.46 11.31 0.41
CA PHE A 79 -5.95 12.58 -0.12
C PHE A 79 -4.91 13.30 0.76
N THR A 80 -4.21 12.57 1.64
CA THR A 80 -3.18 13.13 2.53
C THR A 80 -1.89 12.32 2.41
N SER A 81 -0.75 12.99 2.22
CA SER A 81 0.55 12.30 2.13
C SER A 81 0.85 11.45 3.37
N PRO A 82 1.56 10.31 3.22
CA PRO A 82 2.08 9.56 4.37
C PRO A 82 3.07 10.43 5.16
N THR A 83 3.22 10.13 6.44
CA THR A 83 4.19 10.82 7.29
C THR A 83 5.62 10.36 6.97
N PRO A 84 6.65 11.18 7.24
CA PRO A 84 8.04 10.80 6.94
C PRO A 84 8.55 9.55 7.68
N ASP A 85 7.99 9.22 8.86
CA ASP A 85 8.31 8.01 9.62
C ASP A 85 7.71 6.74 9.02
N GLN A 86 6.68 6.87 8.17
CA GLN A 86 6.07 5.77 7.41
C GLN A 86 6.86 5.46 6.12
N MET A 87 7.60 6.43 5.58
CA MET A 87 8.39 6.32 4.34
C MET A 87 9.74 5.64 4.58
#